data_AF-A0A7C1SG43-F1
#
_entry.id   AF-A0A7C1SG43-F1
#
_cell.length_a   1.000
_cell.length_b   1.000
_cell.length_c   1.000
_cell.angle_alpha   90.00
_cell.angle_beta   90.00
_cell.angle_gamma   90.00
#
_symmetry.space_group_name_H-M   'P 1'
#
loop_
_entity.id
_entity.type
_entity.pdbx_description
1 polymer ?
#
loop_
_entity_poly.entity_id
_entity_poly.type
_entity_poly.pdbx_seq_one_letter_code
_entity_poly.pdbx_strand_id
1 'polypeptide(L)' 'TVEREAVDLEKSFEDHLTHLMVHGFLHLFGYDHIENDDAEKMEALETRILAELGLSDPYAGQDPI' A
#
# COMPACT_ATOMS: atom_id res chain seq x y z
N THR A 1 14.38 5.23 5.06
CA THR A 1 14.75 3.82 4.83
C THR A 1 13.57 3.02 5.31
N VAL A 2 13.28 1.88 4.68
CA VAL A 2 12.10 1.07 5.01
C VAL A 2 12.01 0.76 6.50
N GLU A 3 13.13 0.44 7.15
CA GLU A 3 13.18 0.21 8.60
C GLU A 3 12.79 1.44 9.44
N ARG A 4 13.31 2.63 9.09
CA ARG A 4 12.96 3.87 9.79
C ARG A 4 11.48 4.22 9.60
N GLU A 5 10.98 4.10 8.37
CA GLU A 5 9.59 4.39 8.04
C GLU A 5 8.62 3.43 8.74
N ALA A 6 8.97 2.15 8.84
CA ALA A 6 8.18 1.17 9.59
C ALA A 6 8.05 1.58 11.06
N VAL A 7 9.15 2.02 11.68
CA VAL A 7 9.13 2.55 13.06
C VAL A 7 8.29 3.81 13.18
N ASP A 8 8.46 4.78 12.27
CA ASP A 8 7.73 6.06 12.28
C ASP A 8 6.21 5.86 12.10
N LEU A 9 5.80 4.80 11.37
CA LEU A 9 4.42 4.44 11.10
C LEU A 9 3.85 3.40 12.08
N GLU A 10 4.61 3.01 13.11
CA GLU A 10 4.24 1.96 14.07
C GLU A 10 3.85 0.62 13.40
N LYS A 11 4.49 0.30 12.26
CA LYS A 11 4.31 -0.95 11.51
C LYS A 11 5.49 -1.88 11.74
N SER A 12 5.26 -3.19 11.60
CA SER A 12 6.39 -4.12 11.54
C SER A 12 7.20 -3.86 10.26
N PHE A 13 8.51 -4.12 10.31
CA PHE A 13 9.37 -3.98 9.13
C PHE A 13 8.89 -4.88 7.98
N GLU A 14 8.48 -6.11 8.29
CA GLU A 14 7.99 -7.08 7.30
C GLU A 14 6.70 -6.60 6.64
N ASP A 15 5.78 -6.02 7.42
CA ASP A 15 4.52 -5.50 6.87
C ASP A 15 4.75 -4.30 5.97
N HIS A 16 5.60 -3.36 6.41
CA HIS A 16 5.91 -2.17 5.62
C HIS A 16 6.67 -2.52 4.34
N LEU A 17 7.63 -3.45 4.42
CA LEU A 17 8.34 -3.94 3.24
C LEU A 17 7.39 -4.65 2.26
N THR A 18 6.48 -5.49 2.77
CA THR A 18 5.50 -6.21 1.94
C THR A 18 4.57 -5.25 1.23
N HIS A 19 4.06 -4.23 1.93
CA HIS A 19 3.31 -3.13 1.34
C HIS A 19 4.08 -2.46 0.20
N LEU A 20 5.33 -2.04 0.43
CA LEU A 20 6.14 -1.39 -0.61
C LEU A 20 6.44 -2.31 -1.82
N MET A 21 6.57 -3.61 -1.62
CA MET A 21 6.72 -4.56 -2.72
C MET A 21 5.45 -4.66 -3.56
N VAL A 22 4.28 -4.82 -2.93
CA VAL A 22 2.99 -4.87 -3.63
C VAL A 22 2.76 -3.58 -4.40
N HIS A 23 2.96 -2.44 -3.75
CA HIS A 23 2.89 -1.11 -4.33
C HIS A 23 3.79 -0.97 -5.57
N GLY A 24 5.07 -1.34 -5.43
CA GLY A 24 6.04 -1.31 -6.52
C GLY A 24 5.64 -2.22 -7.69
N PHE A 25 5.08 -3.40 -7.44
CA PHE A 25 4.58 -4.29 -8.50
C PHE A 25 3.37 -3.71 -9.23
N LEU A 26 2.44 -3.07 -8.52
CA LEU A 26 1.30 -2.40 -9.15
C LEU A 26 1.76 -1.30 -10.10
N HIS A 27 2.75 -0.50 -9.70
CA HIS A 27 3.37 0.47 -10.61
C HIS A 27 4.02 -0.18 -11.84
N LEU A 28 4.70 -1.32 -11.68
CA LEU A 28 5.28 -2.04 -12.82
C LEU A 28 4.22 -2.61 -13.77
N PHE A 29 3.00 -2.88 -13.27
CA PHE A 29 1.87 -3.28 -14.10
C PHE A 29 1.11 -2.09 -14.72
N GLY A 30 1.54 -0.86 -14.45
CA GLY A 30 0.99 0.36 -15.03
C GLY A 30 -0.16 0.98 -14.24
N TYR A 31 -0.37 0.55 -12.99
CA TYR A 31 -1.25 1.27 -12.06
C TYR A 31 -0.51 2.48 -11.51
N ASP A 32 -1.24 3.56 -11.26
CA ASP A 32 -0.70 4.79 -10.70
C ASP A 32 -1.74 5.45 -9.80
N HIS A 33 -1.30 6.30 -8.89
CA HIS A 33 -2.14 7.00 -7.94
C HIS A 33 -2.01 8.53 -8.05
N ILE A 34 -1.67 9.04 -9.24
CA ILE A 34 -1.56 10.48 -9.48
C ILE A 34 -2.94 11.12 -9.67
N GLU A 35 -3.81 10.49 -10.47
CA GLU A 35 -5.17 10.94 -10.74
C GLU A 35 -6.15 10.15 -9.86
N ASN A 36 -7.16 10.82 -9.28
CA ASN A 36 -8.08 10.19 -8.31
C ASN A 36 -8.70 8.88 -8.82
N ASP A 37 -9.22 8.86 -10.05
CA ASP A 37 -9.86 7.67 -10.64
C ASP A 37 -8.88 6.48 -10.80
N ASP A 38 -7.59 6.74 -10.95
CA ASP A 38 -6.57 5.69 -11.07
C ASP A 38 -6.02 5.29 -9.69
N ALA A 39 -5.91 6.26 -8.77
CA ALA A 39 -5.62 6.02 -7.37
C ALA A 39 -6.64 5.05 -6.77
N GLU A 40 -7.94 5.32 -6.88
CA GLU A 40 -9.00 4.44 -6.35
C GLU A 40 -8.83 2.98 -6.80
N LYS A 41 -8.47 2.76 -8.08
CA LYS A 41 -8.25 1.42 -8.63
C LYS A 41 -7.00 0.77 -8.03
N MET A 42 -5.90 1.53 -7.94
CA MET A 42 -4.64 1.04 -7.41
C MET A 42 -4.77 0.71 -5.92
N GLU A 43 -5.36 1.61 -5.13
CA GLU A 43 -5.57 1.47 -3.69
C GLU A 43 -6.49 0.29 -3.37
N ALA A 44 -7.57 0.11 -4.15
CA ALA A 44 -8.46 -1.04 -3.99
C ALA A 44 -7.76 -2.38 -4.27
N LEU A 45 -6.88 -2.42 -5.27
CA LEU A 45 -6.09 -3.61 -5.58
C LEU A 45 -5.04 -3.89 -4.50
N GLU A 46 -4.33 -2.85 -4.05
CA GLU A 46 -3.33 -2.95 -3.01
C GLU A 46 -3.95 -3.48 -1.71
N THR A 47 -5.07 -2.88 -1.27
CA THR A 47 -5.83 -3.30 -0.09
C THR A 47 -6.24 -4.77 -0.19
N ARG A 48 -6.76 -5.19 -1.35
CA ARG A 48 -7.18 -6.59 -1.56
C ARG A 48 -6.01 -7.56 -1.48
N ILE A 49 -4.88 -7.23 -2.12
CA ILE A 49 -3.68 -8.09 -2.11
C ILE A 49 -3.11 -8.19 -0.69
N LEU A 50 -3.01 -7.07 0.03
CA LEU A 50 -2.50 -7.06 1.40
C LEU A 50 -3.40 -7.86 2.34
N ALA A 51 -4.72 -7.75 2.21
CA ALA A 51 -5.67 -8.56 2.97
C ALA A 51 -5.51 -10.07 2.69
N GLU A 52 -5.30 -10.47 1.43
CA GLU A 52 -5.02 -11.87 1.06
C GLU A 52 -3.69 -12.38 1.66
N LEU A 53 -2.73 -11.49 1.89
CA LEU A 53 -1.46 -11.78 2.56
C LEU A 53 -1.55 -11.71 4.10
N GLY A 54 -2.71 -11.33 4.66
CA GLY A 54 -2.95 -11.22 6.10
C GLY A 54 -2.51 -9.89 6.72
N LEU A 55 -2.23 -8.87 5.91
CA LEU A 55 -1.83 -7.54 6.34
C LEU A 55 -3.04 -6.61 6.48
N SER A 56 -2.89 -5.61 7.34
CA SER A 56 -3.91 -4.57 7.52
C SER A 56 -3.96 -3.61 6.34
N ASP A 57 -5.13 -3.03 6.11
CA ASP A 57 -5.36 -2.01 5.10
C ASP A 57 -4.46 -0.77 5.37
N PRO A 58 -3.57 -0.38 4.43
CA PRO A 58 -2.67 0.75 4.61
C PRO A 58 -3.37 2.11 4.51
N TYR A 59 -4.60 2.17 3.98
CA TYR A 59 -5.41 3.37 3.81
C TYR A 59 -6.46 3.55 4.93
N ALA A 60 -6.57 2.60 5.85
CA ALA A 60 -7.52 2.67 6.96
C ALA A 60 -7.34 3.96 7.78
N GLY A 61 -8.39 4.79 7.82
CA GLY A 61 -8.39 6.07 8.55
C GLY A 61 -7.98 7.28 7.71
N GLN A 62 -7.70 7.10 6.42
CA GLN A 62 -7.62 8.19 5.45
C GLN A 62 -8.99 8.41 4.82
N ASP A 63 -9.34 9.65 4.51
CA ASP A 63 -10.50 9.90 3.65
C ASP A 63 -10.16 9.37 2.24
N PRO A 64 -11.03 8.56 1.61
CA PRO A 64 -10.85 8.19 0.22
C PRO A 64 -10.72 9.45 -0.63
N ILE A 65 -9.74 9.46 -1.54
CA ILE A 65 -9.46 10.59 -2.44
C ILE A 65 -10.57 10.74 -3.48
#